data_AF-A0A5S3XHK0-F1
#
_entry.id   AF-A0A5S3XHK0-F1
#
_cell.length_a   1.000
_cell.length_b   1.000
_cell.length_c   1.000
_cell.angle_alpha   90.00
_cell.angle_beta   90.00
_cell.angle_gamma   90.00
#
_symmetry.space_group_name_H-M   'P 1'
#
loop_
_entity.id
_entity.type
_entity.pdbx_description
1 polymer ?
#
loop_
_entity_poly.entity_id
_entity_poly.type
_entity_poly.pdbx_seq_one_letter_code
_entity_poly.pdbx_strand_id
1 'polypeptide(L)'
;MILLQLSAGQGPLECCQAVGLALKVIEKQCCAQGVKLTVIEAKELKERGCFKSVLLQLDSAQHLAKSWQGIMLWVCQSKYRPKHKRKNWFFSGQMYEVNEAQLDRGVTFQTCRASGAGGQHVNTTDSAVRATHHTTGLSVRVESERSQHANKRLANILLFQKLEALKHEHMTQQEKVRWQQHQTLERGNPIKVFKGEKFSHSHGS
;
A
#
# COMPACT_ATOMS: atom_id res chain seq x y z
N MET A 1 -11.49 8.13 1.49
CA MET A 1 -10.18 8.09 0.79
C MET A 1 -10.00 6.77 0.03
N ILE A 2 -9.13 6.74 -0.98
CA ILE A 2 -8.83 5.52 -1.74
C ILE A 2 -7.38 5.12 -1.50
N LEU A 3 -7.18 3.86 -1.14
CA LEU A 3 -5.85 3.27 -1.02
C LEU A 3 -5.62 2.29 -2.18
N LEU A 4 -4.43 2.34 -2.78
CA LEU A 4 -3.99 1.42 -3.82
C LEU A 4 -2.67 0.79 -3.37
N GLN A 5 -2.68 -0.52 -3.16
CA GLN A 5 -1.50 -1.29 -2.84
C GLN A 5 -0.97 -2.01 -4.09
N LEU A 6 0.26 -1.75 -4.47
CA LEU A 6 0.99 -2.55 -5.44
C LEU A 6 1.89 -3.56 -4.74
N SER A 7 1.95 -4.79 -5.25
CA SER A 7 2.75 -5.87 -4.66
C SER A 7 3.39 -6.76 -5.71
N ALA A 8 4.68 -7.05 -5.53
CA ALA A 8 5.41 -8.05 -6.30
C ALA A 8 5.10 -9.50 -5.87
N GLY A 9 4.29 -9.69 -4.82
CA GLY A 9 4.00 -11.00 -4.25
C GLY A 9 5.28 -11.73 -3.84
N GLN A 10 5.36 -13.05 -4.05
CA GLN A 10 6.61 -13.82 -3.90
C GLN A 10 7.50 -13.80 -5.17
N GLY A 11 7.27 -12.85 -6.07
CA GLY A 11 8.03 -12.71 -7.30
C GLY A 11 9.50 -12.34 -7.08
N PRO A 12 10.37 -12.65 -8.05
CA PRO A 12 11.79 -12.29 -8.01
C PRO A 12 11.98 -10.78 -8.21
N LEU A 13 13.24 -10.34 -8.25
CA LEU A 13 13.62 -8.93 -8.32
C LEU A 13 13.01 -8.19 -9.53
N GLU A 14 12.80 -8.86 -10.66
CA GLU A 14 12.13 -8.29 -11.83
C GLU A 14 10.68 -7.88 -11.55
N CYS A 15 9.96 -8.64 -10.71
CA CYS A 15 8.62 -8.27 -10.27
C CYS A 15 8.66 -7.03 -9.36
N CYS A 16 9.69 -6.91 -8.53
CA CYS A 16 9.88 -5.75 -7.66
C CYS A 16 10.22 -4.50 -8.47
N GLN A 17 11.02 -4.65 -9.53
CA GLN A 17 11.27 -3.59 -10.51
C GLN A 17 9.97 -3.18 -11.23
N ALA A 18 9.11 -4.14 -11.60
CA ALA A 18 7.82 -3.86 -12.21
C ALA A 18 6.94 -2.97 -11.32
N VAL A 19 6.92 -3.22 -10.01
CA VAL A 19 6.19 -2.37 -9.03
C VAL A 19 6.73 -0.93 -9.04
N GLY A 20 8.06 -0.74 -9.05
CA GLY A 20 8.64 0.61 -9.10
C GLY A 20 8.39 1.33 -10.42
N LEU A 21 8.37 0.61 -11.54
CA LEU A 21 7.99 1.18 -12.84
C LEU A 21 6.50 1.56 -12.87
N ALA A 22 5.63 0.71 -12.33
CA ALA A 22 4.21 0.99 -12.20
C ALA A 22 3.94 2.23 -11.33
N LEU A 23 4.64 2.37 -10.20
CA LEU A 23 4.57 3.57 -9.36
C LEU A 23 4.81 4.85 -10.16
N LYS A 24 5.89 4.89 -10.95
CA LYS A 24 6.21 6.06 -11.81
C LYS A 24 5.13 6.34 -12.85
N VAL A 25 4.48 5.31 -13.38
CA VAL A 25 3.36 5.50 -14.32
C VAL A 25 2.15 6.09 -13.59
N ILE A 26 1.82 5.58 -12.41
CA ILE A 26 0.69 6.09 -11.60
C ILE A 26 0.94 7.54 -11.18
N GLU A 27 2.15 7.89 -10.74
CA GLU A 27 2.53 9.27 -10.41
C GLU A 27 2.29 10.22 -11.58
N LYS A 28 2.72 9.83 -12.79
CA LYS A 28 2.48 10.60 -14.02
C LYS A 28 0.99 10.73 -14.35
N GLN A 29 0.22 9.64 -14.22
CA GLN A 29 -1.22 9.66 -14.45
C GLN A 29 -1.94 10.57 -13.45
N CYS A 30 -1.56 10.52 -12.17
CA CYS A 30 -2.11 11.39 -11.14
C CYS A 30 -1.82 12.86 -11.45
N CYS A 31 -0.56 13.19 -11.79
CA CYS A 31 -0.16 14.53 -12.16
C CYS A 31 -0.96 15.06 -13.36
N ALA A 32 -1.15 14.24 -14.41
CA ALA A 32 -1.92 14.62 -15.59
C ALA A 32 -3.42 14.82 -15.30
N GLN A 33 -3.98 14.12 -14.30
CA GLN A 33 -5.39 14.21 -13.90
C GLN A 33 -5.62 15.18 -12.74
N GLY A 34 -4.58 15.88 -12.25
CA GLY A 34 -4.68 16.75 -11.07
C GLY A 34 -5.00 16.00 -9.76
N VAL A 35 -4.79 14.69 -9.72
CA VAL A 35 -5.01 13.84 -8.54
C VAL A 35 -3.83 13.98 -7.60
N LYS A 36 -4.10 14.25 -6.32
CA LYS A 36 -3.08 14.21 -5.29
C LYS A 36 -2.78 12.76 -4.91
N LEU A 37 -1.52 12.36 -5.09
CA LEU A 37 -0.98 11.07 -4.67
C LEU A 37 -0.07 11.26 -3.47
N THR A 38 -0.25 10.42 -2.44
CA THR A 38 0.67 10.34 -1.29
C THR A 38 1.15 8.91 -1.14
N VAL A 39 2.46 8.70 -1.06
CA VAL A 39 3.02 7.39 -0.72
C VAL A 39 2.91 7.21 0.80
N ILE A 40 2.11 6.24 1.24
CA ILE A 40 1.89 5.94 2.67
C ILE A 40 2.98 5.00 3.17
N GLU A 41 3.33 4.00 2.36
CA GLU A 41 4.36 3.02 2.70
C GLU A 41 5.07 2.55 1.42
N ALA A 42 6.38 2.36 1.48
CA ALA A 42 7.16 1.76 0.41
C ALA A 42 8.20 0.81 1.00
N LYS A 43 8.14 -0.47 0.62
CA LYS A 43 9.13 -1.48 0.98
C LYS A 43 10.14 -1.63 -0.14
N GLU A 44 11.11 -0.74 -0.21
CA GLU A 44 12.20 -0.80 -1.19
C GLU A 44 13.19 -1.92 -0.86
N LEU A 45 13.77 -2.54 -1.89
CA LEU A 45 14.85 -3.51 -1.79
C LEU A 45 16.21 -2.81 -1.92
N LYS A 46 17.30 -3.58 -1.84
CA LYS A 46 18.67 -3.05 -2.00
C LYS A 46 18.89 -2.44 -3.38
N GLU A 47 18.28 -3.02 -4.40
CA GLU A 47 18.35 -2.51 -5.76
C GLU A 47 17.39 -1.33 -5.94
N ARG A 48 17.95 -0.17 -6.25
CA ARG A 48 17.21 1.10 -6.37
C ARG A 48 16.02 0.98 -7.33
N GLY A 49 14.87 1.46 -6.88
CA GLY A 49 13.64 1.44 -7.65
C GLY A 49 12.97 0.07 -7.75
N CYS A 50 13.45 -0.93 -7.00
CA CYS A 50 12.76 -2.21 -6.81
C CYS A 50 11.99 -2.17 -5.49
N PHE A 51 10.68 -2.33 -5.57
CA PHE A 51 9.83 -2.34 -4.38
C PHE A 51 9.15 -3.69 -4.22
N LYS A 52 9.22 -4.25 -3.02
CA LYS A 52 8.43 -5.44 -2.68
C LYS A 52 6.94 -5.11 -2.68
N SER A 53 6.59 -3.94 -2.13
CA SER A 53 5.25 -3.39 -2.11
C SER A 53 5.28 -1.87 -1.93
N VAL A 54 4.24 -1.20 -2.44
CA VAL A 54 4.00 0.24 -2.22
C VAL A 54 2.52 0.46 -1.94
N LEU A 55 2.21 1.26 -0.92
CA LEU A 55 0.85 1.68 -0.57
C LEU A 55 0.69 3.17 -0.90
N LEU A 56 -0.30 3.47 -1.74
CA LEU A 56 -0.61 4.81 -2.22
C LEU A 56 -1.95 5.25 -1.67
N GLN A 57 -2.03 6.49 -1.20
CA GLN A 57 -3.29 7.20 -1.01
C GLN A 57 -3.54 8.06 -2.24
N LEU A 58 -4.74 7.93 -2.81
CA LEU A 58 -5.20 8.70 -3.95
C LEU A 58 -6.45 9.49 -3.56
N ASP A 59 -6.43 10.79 -3.77
CA ASP A 59 -7.58 11.67 -3.48
C ASP A 59 -8.56 11.64 -4.67
N SER A 60 -9.80 11.24 -4.42
CA SER A 60 -10.91 11.22 -5.40
C SER A 60 -10.62 10.52 -6.75
N ALA A 61 -9.75 9.51 -6.79
CA ALA A 61 -9.29 8.87 -8.03
C ALA A 61 -9.73 7.40 -8.18
N GLN A 62 -11.03 7.13 -7.99
CA GLN A 62 -11.56 5.76 -7.98
C GLN A 62 -11.39 5.04 -9.31
N HIS A 63 -11.66 5.72 -10.43
CA HIS A 63 -11.46 5.15 -11.75
C HIS A 63 -10.00 4.78 -12.02
N LEU A 64 -9.06 5.65 -11.62
CA LEU A 64 -7.64 5.39 -11.75
C LEU A 64 -7.26 4.17 -10.91
N ALA A 65 -7.58 4.17 -9.62
CA ALA A 65 -7.26 3.06 -8.70
C ALA A 65 -7.87 1.73 -9.17
N LYS A 66 -9.13 1.74 -9.58
CA LYS A 66 -9.84 0.57 -10.11
C LYS A 66 -9.20 0.03 -11.38
N SER A 67 -8.65 0.90 -12.24
CA SER A 67 -7.91 0.45 -13.43
C SER A 67 -6.64 -0.33 -13.08
N TRP A 68 -6.06 -0.13 -11.90
CA TRP A 68 -4.89 -0.84 -11.40
C TRP A 68 -5.25 -2.00 -10.46
N GLN A 69 -6.54 -2.33 -10.30
CA GLN A 69 -6.96 -3.43 -9.44
C GLN A 69 -6.95 -4.76 -10.20
N GLY A 70 -6.08 -5.68 -9.80
CA GLY A 70 -5.95 -7.01 -10.40
C GLY A 70 -4.50 -7.40 -10.65
N ILE A 71 -4.30 -8.35 -11.56
CA ILE A 71 -2.98 -8.86 -11.94
C ILE A 71 -2.44 -8.06 -13.13
N MET A 72 -1.17 -7.69 -13.07
CA MET A 72 -0.46 -7.02 -14.16
C MET A 72 0.73 -7.85 -14.62
N LEU A 73 1.07 -7.70 -15.89
CA LEU A 73 2.20 -8.39 -16.51
C LEU A 73 3.17 -7.39 -17.12
N TRP A 74 4.44 -7.50 -16.76
CA TRP A 74 5.53 -6.87 -17.48
C TRP A 74 6.31 -7.91 -18.28
N VAL A 75 6.39 -7.71 -19.59
CA VAL A 75 7.14 -8.56 -20.52
C VAL A 75 8.45 -7.87 -20.88
N CYS A 76 9.56 -8.31 -20.29
CA CYS A 76 10.89 -7.77 -20.53
C CYS A 76 11.97 -8.82 -20.29
N GLN A 77 13.07 -8.75 -21.03
CA GLN A 77 14.27 -9.53 -20.68
C GLN A 77 14.77 -9.07 -19.31
N SER A 78 15.13 -10.04 -18.46
CA SER A 78 15.63 -9.75 -17.12
C SER A 78 17.00 -9.05 -17.17
N LYS A 79 17.12 -7.92 -16.48
CA LYS A 79 18.40 -7.20 -16.30
C LYS A 79 19.30 -7.82 -15.23
N TYR A 80 18.70 -8.47 -14.23
CA TYR A 80 19.42 -9.07 -13.10
C TYR A 80 19.97 -10.47 -13.42
N ARG A 81 19.32 -11.16 -14.35
CA ARG A 81 19.69 -12.48 -14.86
C ARG A 81 19.71 -12.46 -16.40
N PRO A 82 20.75 -11.91 -17.05
CA PRO A 82 20.75 -11.67 -18.50
C PRO A 82 20.56 -12.93 -19.36
N LYS A 83 21.10 -14.08 -18.92
CA LYS A 83 21.02 -15.37 -19.65
C LYS A 83 19.72 -16.14 -19.42
N HIS A 84 18.83 -15.64 -18.56
CA HIS A 84 17.61 -16.35 -18.19
C HIS A 84 16.52 -16.20 -19.26
N LYS A 85 15.86 -17.29 -19.66
CA LYS A 85 14.90 -17.29 -20.79
C LYS A 85 13.55 -16.65 -20.46
N ARG A 86 13.17 -16.59 -19.18
CA ARG A 86 11.87 -16.00 -18.74
C ARG A 86 11.84 -14.50 -18.99
N LYS A 87 10.70 -14.03 -19.52
CA LYS A 87 10.43 -12.59 -19.77
C LYS A 87 9.17 -12.06 -19.09
N ASN A 88 8.37 -12.94 -18.47
CA ASN A 88 7.07 -12.57 -17.89
C ASN A 88 7.19 -12.36 -16.38
N TRP A 89 6.98 -11.12 -15.95
CA TRP A 89 7.07 -10.67 -14.56
C TRP A 89 5.71 -10.17 -14.11
N PHE A 90 5.06 -10.91 -13.21
CA PHE A 90 3.74 -10.59 -12.72
C PHE A 90 3.82 -9.79 -11.42
N PHE A 91 2.91 -8.85 -11.25
CA PHE A 91 2.68 -8.12 -10.01
C PHE A 91 1.18 -7.85 -9.88
N SER A 92 0.75 -7.32 -8.73
CA SER A 92 -0.67 -7.11 -8.45
C SER A 92 -0.92 -5.72 -7.91
N GLY A 93 -2.15 -5.23 -8.12
CA GLY A 93 -2.69 -4.07 -7.45
C GLY A 93 -3.99 -4.40 -6.75
N GLN A 94 -4.15 -3.90 -5.54
CA GLN A 94 -5.37 -4.04 -4.75
C GLN A 94 -5.86 -2.66 -4.33
N MET A 95 -7.12 -2.35 -4.65
CA MET A 95 -7.78 -1.13 -4.24
C MET A 95 -8.58 -1.37 -2.96
N TYR A 96 -8.56 -0.38 -2.07
CA TYR A 96 -9.39 -0.31 -0.88
C TYR A 96 -10.09 1.04 -0.83
N GLU A 97 -11.40 1.00 -0.64
CA GLU A 97 -12.18 2.21 -0.36
C GLU A 97 -12.31 2.35 1.14
N VAL A 98 -11.71 3.42 1.68
CA VAL A 98 -11.82 3.71 3.11
C VAL A 98 -12.85 4.82 3.29
N ASN A 99 -13.99 4.44 3.84
CA ASN A 99 -15.00 5.39 4.29
C ASN A 99 -14.59 5.97 5.65
N GLU A 100 -14.17 7.24 5.67
CA GLU A 100 -13.76 7.92 6.90
C GLU A 100 -14.89 7.94 7.95
N ALA A 101 -16.16 8.02 7.52
CA ALA A 101 -17.31 8.01 8.42
C ALA A 101 -17.54 6.64 9.10
N GLN A 102 -16.94 5.57 8.57
CA GLN A 102 -17.00 4.23 9.14
C GLN A 102 -15.82 3.95 10.07
N LEU A 103 -14.74 4.73 9.95
CA LEU A 103 -13.57 4.67 10.83
C LEU A 103 -13.84 5.34 12.20
N ASP A 104 -14.72 6.35 12.23
CA ASP A 104 -15.13 7.02 13.48
C ASP A 104 -16.20 6.24 14.27
N ARG A 105 -16.98 5.35 13.65
CA ARG A 105 -17.99 4.53 14.35
C ARG A 105 -17.32 3.37 15.08
N GLY A 106 -16.72 3.67 16.22
CA GLY A 106 -16.11 2.67 17.09
C GLY A 106 -14.63 2.87 17.33
N VAL A 107 -14.06 4.04 17.04
CA VAL A 107 -12.70 4.41 17.47
C VAL A 107 -12.73 5.63 18.37
N THR A 108 -12.18 5.52 19.58
CA THR A 108 -11.97 6.66 20.48
C THR A 108 -10.54 7.15 20.33
N PHE A 109 -10.38 8.48 20.20
CA PHE A 109 -9.08 9.13 20.21
C PHE A 109 -8.87 9.85 21.53
N GLN A 110 -7.73 9.57 22.17
CA GLN A 110 -7.27 10.26 23.37
C GLN A 110 -5.97 10.99 23.05
N THR A 111 -5.89 12.27 23.38
CA THR A 111 -4.62 13.00 23.36
C THR A 111 -3.78 12.61 24.56
N CYS A 112 -2.48 12.48 24.34
CA CYS A 112 -1.51 12.14 25.37
C CYS A 112 -0.34 13.11 25.28
N ARG A 113 0.38 13.27 26.39
CA ARG A 113 1.70 13.91 26.35
C ARG A 113 2.66 13.01 25.58
N ALA A 114 3.40 13.59 24.64
CA ALA A 114 4.51 12.89 24.00
C ALA A 114 5.56 12.56 25.07
N SER A 115 6.06 11.32 25.08
CA SER A 115 7.09 10.89 26.04
C SER A 115 8.35 10.50 25.28
N GLY A 116 9.35 11.39 25.24
CA GLY A 116 10.64 11.14 24.61
C GLY A 116 11.78 11.88 25.31
N ALA A 117 13.03 11.44 25.07
CA ALA A 117 14.25 12.02 25.63
C ALA A 117 14.62 13.41 25.04
N GLY A 118 13.62 14.23 24.70
CA GLY A 118 13.77 15.58 24.18
C GLY A 118 13.53 16.62 25.27
N GLY A 119 14.32 17.69 25.26
CA GLY A 119 14.29 18.75 26.27
C GLY A 119 12.94 19.47 26.44
N GLN A 120 12.93 20.52 27.27
CA GLN A 120 11.75 21.22 27.81
C GLN A 120 10.66 21.67 26.82
N HIS A 121 10.90 21.62 25.51
CA HIS A 121 9.94 21.98 24.46
C HIS A 121 9.15 20.78 23.88
N VAL A 122 9.62 19.54 24.03
CA VAL A 122 8.96 18.33 23.48
C VAL A 122 7.91 17.78 24.45
N ASN A 123 8.11 17.98 25.76
CA ASN A 123 7.30 17.37 26.81
C ASN A 123 6.05 18.18 27.23
N THR A 124 5.81 19.35 26.61
CA THR A 124 4.75 20.29 27.02
C THR A 124 3.52 20.28 26.11
N THR A 125 3.63 19.75 24.90
CA THR A 125 2.53 19.76 23.92
C THR A 125 1.85 18.39 23.84
N ASP A 126 0.55 18.34 24.07
CA ASP A 126 -0.32 17.14 23.94
C ASP A 126 -0.52 16.71 22.48
N SER A 127 0.59 16.49 21.77
CA SER A 127 0.59 16.16 20.35
C SER A 127 0.39 14.66 20.11
N ALA A 128 0.67 13.79 21.08
CA ALA A 128 0.50 12.35 20.92
C ALA A 128 -0.99 11.98 20.89
N VAL A 129 -1.34 10.99 20.05
CA VAL A 129 -2.71 10.50 19.91
C VAL A 129 -2.73 9.00 20.10
N ARG A 130 -3.60 8.52 20.99
CA ARG A 130 -3.98 7.12 21.11
C ARG A 130 -5.33 6.90 20.46
N ALA A 131 -5.40 6.00 19.49
CA ALA A 131 -6.64 5.54 18.88
C ALA A 131 -6.98 4.14 19.42
N THR A 132 -8.22 3.93 19.87
CA THR A 132 -8.70 2.66 20.45
C THR A 132 -9.98 2.23 19.76
N HIS A 133 -10.01 1.02 19.19
CA HIS A 133 -11.21 0.43 18.62
C HIS A 133 -12.03 -0.30 19.71
N HIS A 134 -13.29 0.09 19.90
CA HIS A 134 -14.12 -0.37 21.01
C HIS A 134 -14.43 -1.86 20.93
N THR A 135 -14.77 -2.35 19.73
CA THR A 135 -15.26 -3.72 19.54
C THR A 135 -14.15 -4.77 19.69
N THR A 136 -12.91 -4.44 19.32
CA THR A 136 -11.78 -5.39 19.39
C THR A 136 -10.82 -5.10 20.55
N GLY A 137 -10.96 -3.95 21.22
CA GLY A 137 -10.03 -3.49 22.25
C GLY A 137 -8.64 -3.09 21.74
N LEU A 138 -8.39 -3.18 20.42
CA LEU A 138 -7.10 -2.81 19.84
C LEU A 138 -6.84 -1.33 19.97
N SER A 139 -5.62 -0.97 20.36
CA SER A 139 -5.18 0.42 20.40
C SER A 139 -3.82 0.63 19.74
N VAL A 140 -3.62 1.86 19.27
CA VAL A 140 -2.37 2.36 18.71
C VAL A 140 -2.11 3.74 19.27
N ARG A 141 -0.87 3.98 19.72
CA ARG A 141 -0.39 5.30 20.13
C ARG A 141 0.61 5.80 19.10
N VAL A 142 0.46 7.05 18.70
CA VAL A 142 1.33 7.73 17.74
C VAL A 142 1.75 9.08 18.31
N GLU A 143 3.04 9.33 18.30
CA GLU A 143 3.65 10.59 18.78
C GLU A 143 4.82 11.06 17.89
N SER A 144 4.93 10.49 16.69
CA SER A 144 6.04 10.74 15.77
C SER A 144 5.96 12.11 15.08
N GLU A 145 4.76 12.66 14.92
CA GLU A 145 4.55 13.94 14.24
C GLU A 145 4.45 15.10 15.23
N ARG A 146 4.84 16.30 14.77
CA ARG A 146 4.78 17.54 15.58
C ARG A 146 3.36 18.01 15.86
N SER A 147 2.36 17.58 15.07
CA SER A 147 0.98 18.02 15.22
C SER A 147 0.03 16.88 15.58
N GLN A 148 -0.91 17.17 16.48
CA GLN A 148 -1.97 16.24 16.90
C GLN A 148 -2.79 15.73 15.71
N HIS A 149 -3.10 16.59 14.73
CA HIS A 149 -3.89 16.21 13.55
C HIS A 149 -3.17 15.18 12.67
N ALA A 150 -1.85 15.33 12.49
CA ALA A 150 -1.04 14.36 11.77
C ALA A 150 -0.94 13.04 12.55
N ASN A 151 -0.72 13.11 13.87
CA ASN A 151 -0.70 11.93 14.74
C ASN A 151 -2.06 11.20 14.76
N LYS A 152 -3.19 11.91 14.75
CA LYS A 152 -4.53 11.31 14.68
C LYS A 152 -4.73 10.56 13.37
N ARG A 153 -4.32 11.13 12.25
CA ARG A 153 -4.41 10.49 10.92
C ARG A 153 -3.57 9.22 10.87
N LEU A 154 -2.35 9.28 11.36
CA LEU A 154 -1.44 8.14 11.38
C LEU A 154 -1.92 7.05 12.36
N ALA A 155 -2.45 7.42 13.53
CA ALA A 155 -3.06 6.49 14.48
C ALA A 155 -4.25 5.75 13.85
N ASN A 156 -5.03 6.43 13.03
CA ASN A 156 -6.13 5.84 12.27
C ASN A 156 -5.68 4.81 11.24
N ILE A 157 -4.68 5.15 10.44
CA ILE A 157 -4.11 4.24 9.43
C ILE A 157 -3.55 2.98 10.10
N LEU A 158 -2.77 3.15 11.18
CA LEU A 158 -2.17 2.04 11.91
C LEU A 158 -3.21 1.15 12.62
N LEU A 159 -4.25 1.76 13.19
CA LEU A 159 -5.35 1.01 13.81
C LEU A 159 -6.12 0.21 12.76
N PHE A 160 -6.38 0.81 11.58
CA PHE A 160 -6.99 0.11 10.46
C PHE A 160 -6.14 -1.08 9.98
N GLN A 161 -4.82 -0.90 9.83
CA GLN A 161 -3.91 -1.99 9.49
C GLN A 161 -3.95 -3.14 10.52
N LYS A 162 -3.96 -2.83 11.82
CA LYS A 162 -4.11 -3.85 12.87
C LYS A 162 -5.46 -4.56 12.81
N LEU A 163 -6.54 -3.84 12.53
CA LEU A 163 -7.88 -4.43 12.38
C LEU A 163 -7.95 -5.35 11.16
N GLU A 164 -7.35 -4.96 10.03
CA GLU A 164 -7.25 -5.82 8.85
C GLU A 164 -6.37 -7.04 9.13
N ALA A 165 -5.22 -6.88 9.80
CA ALA A 165 -4.40 -8.00 10.24
C ALA A 165 -5.17 -8.95 11.17
N LEU A 166 -5.95 -8.42 12.11
CA LEU A 166 -6.80 -9.21 12.99
C LEU A 166 -7.91 -9.94 12.21
N LYS A 167 -8.55 -9.30 11.23
CA LYS A 167 -9.47 -10.00 10.31
C LYS A 167 -8.76 -11.13 9.53
N HIS A 168 -7.51 -10.92 9.11
CA HIS A 168 -6.70 -11.96 8.48
C HIS A 168 -6.35 -13.10 9.44
N GLU A 169 -6.10 -12.80 10.72
CA GLU A 169 -5.80 -13.79 11.75
C GLU A 169 -7.04 -14.61 12.14
N HIS A 170 -8.22 -13.97 12.19
CA HIS A 170 -9.50 -14.60 12.49
C HIS A 170 -10.20 -15.23 11.28
N MET A 171 -9.67 -15.06 10.06
CA MET A 171 -10.10 -15.89 8.93
C MET A 171 -9.88 -17.36 9.24
N THR A 172 -10.91 -18.16 9.05
CA THR A 172 -10.88 -19.61 9.24
C THR A 172 -9.80 -20.24 8.35
N GLN A 173 -9.31 -21.45 8.69
CA GLN A 173 -8.29 -22.16 7.91
C GLN A 173 -8.66 -22.25 6.42
N GLN A 174 -9.95 -22.37 6.09
CA GLN A 174 -10.47 -22.38 4.72
C GLN A 174 -10.42 -21.01 4.02
N GLU A 175 -10.65 -19.92 4.75
CA GLU A 175 -10.53 -18.56 4.23
C GLU A 175 -9.07 -18.12 4.09
N LYS A 176 -8.19 -18.55 5.00
CA LYS A 176 -6.74 -18.41 4.85
C LYS A 176 -6.21 -19.20 3.66
N VAL A 177 -6.75 -20.40 3.38
CA VAL A 177 -6.43 -21.18 2.18
C VAL A 177 -6.96 -20.48 0.92
N ARG A 178 -8.19 -19.95 0.91
CA ARG A 178 -8.72 -19.13 -0.21
C ARG A 178 -7.94 -17.83 -0.41
N TRP A 179 -7.49 -17.19 0.66
CA TRP A 179 -6.71 -15.96 0.63
C TRP A 179 -5.25 -16.21 0.24
N GLN A 180 -4.65 -17.31 0.71
CA GLN A 180 -3.35 -17.78 0.21
C GLN A 180 -3.44 -18.23 -1.25
N GLN A 181 -4.54 -18.85 -1.69
CA GLN A 181 -4.82 -19.13 -3.10
C GLN A 181 -4.93 -17.83 -3.92
N HIS A 182 -5.49 -16.75 -3.34
CA HIS A 182 -5.47 -15.40 -3.93
C HIS A 182 -4.09 -14.72 -3.92
N GLN A 183 -3.25 -14.98 -2.91
CA GLN A 183 -1.86 -14.49 -2.82
C GLN A 183 -0.87 -15.31 -3.66
N THR A 184 -1.24 -16.53 -4.00
CA THR A 184 -0.60 -17.23 -5.10
C THR A 184 -1.03 -16.46 -6.33
N LEU A 185 -0.12 -15.67 -6.91
CA LEU A 185 -0.34 -15.07 -8.22
C LEU A 185 -0.77 -16.22 -9.16
N GLU A 186 -2.06 -16.32 -9.46
CA GLU A 186 -2.52 -17.11 -10.60
C GLU A 186 -1.84 -16.49 -11.81
N ARG A 187 -0.87 -17.20 -12.38
CA ARG A 187 -0.12 -16.71 -13.53
C ARG A 187 -1.07 -16.79 -14.72
N GLY A 188 -1.80 -15.71 -14.99
CA GLY A 188 -2.81 -15.69 -16.04
C GLY A 188 -3.68 -14.43 -15.99
N ASN A 189 -4.41 -14.18 -17.08
CA ASN A 189 -5.39 -13.11 -17.23
C ASN A 189 -4.98 -11.71 -16.69
N PRO A 190 -3.83 -11.15 -17.14
CA PRO A 190 -3.41 -9.83 -16.69
C PRO A 190 -4.36 -8.75 -17.21
N ILE A 191 -4.87 -7.91 -16.31
CA ILE A 191 -5.70 -6.75 -16.65
C ILE A 191 -4.92 -5.64 -17.36
N LYS A 192 -3.59 -5.63 -17.20
CA LYS A 192 -2.66 -4.72 -17.87
C LYS A 192 -1.39 -5.44 -18.27
N VAL A 193 -0.95 -5.18 -19.50
CA VAL A 193 0.30 -5.71 -20.04
C VAL A 193 1.22 -4.56 -20.43
N PHE A 194 2.46 -4.63 -19.96
CA PHE A 194 3.53 -3.68 -20.26
C PHE A 194 4.65 -4.42 -20.99
N LYS A 195 5.27 -3.77 -21.98
CA LYS A 195 6.34 -4.38 -22.78
C LYS A 195 7.61 -3.55 -22.77
N GLY A 196 8.74 -4.26 -22.85
CA GLY A 196 10.07 -3.70 -23.02
C GLY A 196 10.58 -2.92 -21.81
N GLU A 197 11.80 -2.41 -21.92
CA GLU A 197 12.48 -1.71 -20.83
C GLU A 197 11.83 -0.38 -20.45
N LYS A 198 11.16 0.25 -21.42
CA LYS A 198 10.45 1.52 -21.21
C LYS A 198 9.10 1.35 -20.51
N PHE A 199 8.70 0.12 -20.19
CA PHE A 199 7.43 -0.20 -19.52
C PHE A 199 6.22 0.40 -20.25
N SER A 200 6.19 0.25 -21.57
CA SER A 200 5.13 0.83 -22.40
C SER A 200 3.86 -0.01 -22.31
N HIS A 201 2.72 0.62 -22.04
CA HIS A 201 1.42 -0.06 -21.98
C HIS A 201 1.08 -0.60 -23.38
N SER A 202 0.96 -1.92 -23.51
CA SER A 202 0.44 -2.49 -24.75
C SER A 202 -1.08 -2.41 -24.70
N HIS A 203 -1.66 -1.53 -25.51
CA HIS A 203 -3.09 -1.59 -25.78
C HIS A 203 -3.31 -2.91 -26.53
N GLY A 204 -4.13 -3.80 -25.95
CA GLY A 204 -4.53 -5.02 -26.63
C GLY A 204 -5.11 -4.63 -27.99
N SER A 205 -4.60 -5.25 -29.04
CA SER A 205 -5.27 -5.28 -30.34
C SER A 205 -6.54 -6.10 -30.22
#